data_AF-A0A853G680-F1
#
_entry.id   AF-A0A853G680-F1
#
_cell.length_a   1.000
_cell.length_b   1.000
_cell.length_c   1.000
_cell.angle_alpha   90.00
_cell.angle_beta   90.00
_cell.angle_gamma   90.00
#
_symmetry.space_group_name_H-M   'P 1'
#
loop_
_entity.id
_entity.type
_entity.pdbx_description
1 polymer ?
#
loop_
_entity_poly.entity_id
_entity_poly.type
_entity_poly.pdbx_seq_one_letter_code
_entity_poly.pdbx_strand_id
1 'polypeptide(L)'
;MSDPSLTPSPETHVSVGGDFARVFDTQDYLIMFNSLDEVSVVLRAHMILEEFLNIWCSRVTSTEDLFAGTFVPFKTKLIVARNLGLASEYEDILDRFNEIRNRYSHRRKYALEESRLNSIKDKVNVLHSEPPMLPCEEYHIYAQGHDQFGRPQEIRHEWSSTDMKKRVLLVVVQLVMKLVQWMQVEFNRRGIQYSLVAWPASAPESGSGAD
;
A
#
# COMPACT_ATOMS: atom_id res chain seq x y z
N MET A 1 -15.36 19.42 -26.36
CA MET A 1 -14.27 20.24 -25.78
C MET A 1 -13.75 19.44 -24.61
N SER A 2 -12.65 18.74 -24.81
CA SER A 2 -11.99 17.91 -23.80
C SER A 2 -10.96 18.77 -23.11
N ASP A 3 -11.00 18.81 -21.78
CA ASP A 3 -10.12 19.64 -20.96
C ASP A 3 -8.65 19.17 -21.11
N PRO A 4 -7.72 20.00 -21.60
CA PRO A 4 -6.38 19.56 -21.98
C PRO A 4 -5.37 19.44 -20.82
N SER A 5 -5.80 19.41 -19.56
CA SER A 5 -4.89 19.51 -18.40
C SER A 5 -4.78 18.27 -17.50
N LEU A 6 -5.11 17.07 -17.97
CA LEU A 6 -5.08 15.85 -17.14
C LEU A 6 -4.03 14.81 -17.55
N THR A 7 -3.06 15.17 -18.39
CA THR A 7 -1.82 14.39 -18.49
C THR A 7 -1.05 14.57 -17.18
N PRO A 8 -0.81 13.52 -16.38
CA PRO A 8 0.03 13.63 -15.20
C PRO A 8 1.42 14.11 -15.63
N SER A 9 1.88 15.23 -15.08
CA SER A 9 3.24 15.70 -15.35
C SER A 9 4.23 14.66 -14.82
N PRO A 10 5.25 14.24 -15.60
CA PRO A 10 6.32 13.38 -15.09
C PRO A 10 7.06 13.98 -13.89
N GLU A 11 6.95 15.30 -13.67
CA GLU A 11 7.56 16.03 -12.55
C GLU A 11 6.92 15.77 -11.16
N THR A 12 5.83 14.98 -11.07
CA THR A 12 5.09 14.77 -9.80
C THR A 12 5.23 13.37 -9.18
N HIS A 13 6.18 12.55 -9.62
CA HIS A 13 6.35 11.18 -9.11
C HIS A 13 7.63 11.06 -8.28
N VAL A 14 7.54 10.34 -7.15
CA VAL A 14 8.67 10.09 -6.25
C VAL A 14 8.82 8.59 -6.04
N SER A 15 9.98 8.05 -6.40
CA SER A 15 10.35 6.69 -6.04
C SER A 15 10.85 6.67 -4.60
N VAL A 16 10.38 5.69 -3.82
CA VAL A 16 10.76 5.52 -2.41
C VAL A 16 11.72 4.34 -2.27
N GLY A 17 12.84 4.58 -1.58
CA GLY A 17 13.88 3.61 -1.27
C GLY A 17 14.21 3.55 0.22
N GLY A 18 15.29 2.83 0.54
CA GLY A 18 15.68 2.57 1.92
C GLY A 18 14.81 1.48 2.57
N ASP A 19 14.49 1.66 3.84
CA ASP A 19 13.76 0.66 4.63
C ASP A 19 12.32 0.46 4.13
N PHE A 20 11.76 1.47 3.46
CA PHE A 20 10.40 1.43 2.93
C PHE A 20 10.32 1.01 1.46
N ALA A 21 11.44 0.66 0.81
CA ALA A 21 11.44 0.30 -0.61
C ALA A 21 10.45 -0.83 -0.93
N ARG A 22 10.42 -1.87 -0.09
CA ARG A 22 9.57 -3.06 -0.30
C ARG A 22 8.08 -2.79 -0.15
N VAL A 23 7.66 -1.81 0.66
CA VAL A 23 6.24 -1.45 0.78
C VAL A 23 5.75 -0.57 -0.38
N PHE A 24 6.65 -0.03 -1.18
CA PHE A 24 6.39 0.77 -2.38
C PHE A 24 6.77 0.05 -3.69
N ASP A 25 6.93 -1.28 -3.65
CA ASP A 25 7.28 -2.06 -4.85
C ASP A 25 6.23 -1.88 -5.95
N THR A 26 6.64 -1.29 -7.07
CA THR A 26 5.71 -0.94 -8.16
C THR A 26 5.07 -2.17 -8.79
N GLN A 27 5.75 -3.31 -8.82
CA GLN A 27 5.19 -4.54 -9.40
C GLN A 27 4.03 -5.06 -8.55
N ASP A 28 4.13 -5.00 -7.21
CA ASP A 28 3.03 -5.41 -6.34
C ASP A 28 1.76 -4.59 -6.58
N TYR A 29 1.87 -3.26 -6.70
CA TYR A 29 0.72 -2.40 -6.99
C TYR A 29 0.17 -2.60 -8.41
N LEU A 30 1.03 -2.82 -9.41
CA LEU A 30 0.60 -3.14 -10.78
C LEU A 30 -0.12 -4.48 -10.85
N ILE A 31 0.33 -5.49 -10.10
CA ILE A 31 -0.34 -6.79 -9.99
C ILE A 31 -1.70 -6.61 -9.32
N MET A 32 -1.77 -5.88 -8.21
CA MET A 32 -3.05 -5.59 -7.55
C MET A 32 -4.01 -4.84 -8.47
N PHE A 33 -3.50 -3.88 -9.24
CA PHE A 33 -4.28 -3.11 -10.19
C PHE A 33 -4.83 -3.99 -11.31
N ASN A 34 -4.01 -4.84 -11.92
CA ASN A 34 -4.42 -5.67 -13.07
C ASN A 34 -5.12 -6.97 -12.67
N SER A 35 -5.24 -7.25 -11.37
CA SER A 35 -5.82 -8.51 -10.89
C SER A 35 -7.28 -8.66 -11.32
N LEU A 36 -7.65 -9.89 -11.67
CA LEU A 36 -9.02 -10.26 -12.02
C LEU A 36 -9.82 -10.74 -10.81
N ASP A 37 -9.17 -11.01 -9.68
CA ASP A 37 -9.79 -11.62 -8.50
C ASP A 37 -9.42 -10.89 -7.20
N GLU A 38 -10.37 -10.83 -6.26
CA GLU A 38 -10.19 -10.15 -4.98
C GLU A 38 -9.11 -10.79 -4.10
N VAL A 39 -8.93 -12.12 -4.23
CA VAL A 39 -8.01 -12.90 -3.40
C VAL A 39 -6.58 -12.46 -3.62
N SER A 40 -6.19 -12.35 -4.89
CA SER A 40 -4.87 -11.89 -5.31
C SER A 40 -4.56 -10.49 -4.76
N VAL A 41 -5.52 -9.56 -4.79
CA VAL A 41 -5.34 -8.21 -4.23
C VAL A 41 -5.15 -8.25 -2.72
N VAL A 42 -5.97 -9.03 -2.01
CA VAL A 42 -5.87 -9.18 -0.54
C VAL A 42 -4.56 -9.87 -0.13
N LEU A 43 -4.10 -10.87 -0.88
CA LEU A 43 -2.83 -11.55 -0.59
C LEU A 43 -1.64 -10.61 -0.76
N ARG A 44 -1.62 -9.80 -1.82
CA ARG A 44 -0.58 -8.78 -2.03
C ARG A 44 -0.60 -7.72 -0.95
N ALA A 45 -1.79 -7.22 -0.60
CA ALA A 45 -1.96 -6.30 0.51
C ALA A 45 -1.42 -6.90 1.83
N HIS A 46 -1.70 -8.17 2.11
CA HIS A 46 -1.19 -8.85 3.29
C HIS A 46 0.34 -8.91 3.33
N MET A 47 1.00 -9.20 2.20
CA MET A 47 2.47 -9.21 2.12
C MET A 47 3.06 -7.82 2.38
N ILE A 48 2.48 -6.76 1.80
CA ILE A 48 2.89 -5.37 2.05
C ILE A 48 2.73 -5.01 3.53
N LEU A 49 1.59 -5.36 4.14
CA LEU A 49 1.33 -5.10 5.57
C LEU A 49 2.25 -5.91 6.49
N GLU A 50 2.64 -7.12 6.09
CA GLU A 50 3.62 -7.90 6.82
C GLU A 50 5.00 -7.25 6.81
N GLU A 51 5.37 -6.62 5.69
CA GLU A 51 6.64 -5.90 5.59
C GLU A 51 6.70 -4.70 6.54
N PHE A 52 5.59 -3.99 6.77
CA PHE A 52 5.55 -2.99 7.84
C PHE A 52 5.84 -3.58 9.23
N LEU A 53 5.35 -4.78 9.52
CA LEU A 53 5.67 -5.45 10.79
C LEU A 53 7.16 -5.79 10.87
N ASN A 54 7.77 -6.23 9.78
CA ASN A 54 9.20 -6.51 9.72
C ASN A 54 10.01 -5.22 9.94
N ILE A 55 9.70 -4.13 9.21
CA ILE A 55 10.36 -2.83 9.34
C ILE A 55 10.27 -2.33 10.78
N TRP A 56 9.06 -2.27 11.35
CA TRP A 56 8.83 -1.80 12.70
C TRP A 56 9.64 -2.60 13.72
N CYS A 57 9.53 -3.92 13.68
CA CYS A 57 10.21 -4.79 14.64
C CYS A 57 11.72 -4.65 14.53
N SER A 58 12.28 -4.79 13.32
CA SER A 58 13.72 -4.67 13.07
C SER A 58 14.30 -3.33 13.51
N ARG A 59 13.61 -2.22 13.21
CA ARG A 59 14.07 -0.88 13.61
C ARG A 59 14.01 -0.66 15.11
N VAL A 60 12.91 -1.05 15.76
CA VAL A 60 12.77 -0.89 17.23
C VAL A 60 13.78 -1.76 17.99
N THR A 61 14.09 -2.96 17.51
CA THR A 61 15.06 -3.86 18.17
C THR A 61 16.50 -3.66 17.71
N SER A 62 16.76 -2.76 16.75
CA SER A 62 18.09 -2.57 16.14
C SER A 62 18.68 -3.86 15.57
N THR A 63 17.82 -4.70 14.96
CA THR A 63 18.22 -5.93 14.26
C THR A 63 17.97 -5.78 12.77
N GLU A 64 18.69 -6.53 11.93
CA GLU A 64 18.46 -6.54 10.48
C GLU A 64 17.08 -7.15 10.17
N ASP A 65 16.84 -8.36 10.66
CA ASP A 65 15.56 -9.06 10.59
C ASP A 65 15.30 -9.79 11.93
N LEU A 66 14.34 -9.28 12.71
CA LEU A 66 13.97 -9.88 14.01
C LEU A 66 13.42 -11.31 13.86
N PHE A 67 12.83 -11.62 12.70
CA PHE A 67 12.13 -12.88 12.46
C PHE A 67 12.94 -13.87 11.62
N ALA A 68 14.22 -13.57 11.36
CA ALA A 68 15.11 -14.46 10.63
C ALA A 68 15.27 -15.83 11.30
N GLY A 69 15.47 -16.87 10.49
CA GLY A 69 15.78 -18.23 10.96
C GLY A 69 14.58 -19.15 11.17
N THR A 70 13.34 -18.66 11.07
CA THR A 70 12.14 -19.51 11.02
C THR A 70 10.95 -18.81 10.37
N PHE A 71 9.94 -19.57 9.97
CA PHE A 71 8.68 -18.99 9.57
C PHE A 71 7.92 -18.48 10.80
N VAL A 72 7.69 -17.16 10.86
CA VAL A 72 6.89 -16.53 11.90
C VAL A 72 5.55 -16.05 11.30
N PRO A 73 4.40 -16.60 11.74
CA PRO A 73 3.10 -16.18 11.21
C PRO A 73 2.80 -14.71 11.44
N PHE A 74 2.06 -14.08 10.53
CA PHE A 74 1.62 -12.68 10.61
C PHE A 74 1.06 -12.29 11.98
N LYS A 75 0.15 -13.11 12.54
CA LYS A 75 -0.46 -12.82 13.84
C LYS A 75 0.57 -12.76 14.97
N THR A 76 1.60 -13.61 14.93
CA THR A 76 2.71 -13.59 15.88
C THR A 76 3.53 -12.32 15.71
N LYS A 77 3.87 -11.95 14.47
CA LYS A 77 4.58 -10.69 14.18
C LYS A 77 3.80 -9.47 14.67
N LEU A 78 2.49 -9.45 14.47
CA LEU A 78 1.60 -8.37 14.92
C LEU A 78 1.61 -8.22 16.45
N ILE A 79 1.53 -9.34 17.18
CA ILE A 79 1.62 -9.34 18.65
C ILE A 79 2.97 -8.80 19.11
N VAL A 80 4.08 -9.21 18.47
CA VAL A 80 5.41 -8.70 18.77
C VAL A 80 5.50 -7.20 18.49
N ALA A 81 5.03 -6.75 17.33
CA ALA A 81 5.02 -5.32 16.96
C ALA A 81 4.24 -4.46 17.97
N ARG A 82 3.07 -4.94 18.41
CA ARG A 82 2.29 -4.30 19.49
C ARG A 82 3.08 -4.22 20.78
N ASN A 83 3.72 -5.31 21.19
CA ASN A 83 4.53 -5.32 22.42
C ASN A 83 5.74 -4.37 22.32
N LEU A 84 6.21 -4.08 21.10
CA LEU A 84 7.23 -3.08 20.78
C LEU A 84 6.65 -1.65 20.60
N GLY A 85 5.35 -1.46 20.87
CA GLY A 85 4.68 -0.17 20.87
C GLY A 85 4.12 0.27 19.51
N LEU A 86 3.74 -0.64 18.62
CA LEU A 86 2.86 -0.34 17.49
C LEU A 86 1.54 0.24 18.01
N ALA A 87 1.05 1.34 17.43
CA ALA A 87 -0.19 1.95 17.92
C ALA A 87 -1.41 1.03 17.68
N SER A 88 -2.34 1.04 18.62
CA SER A 88 -3.49 0.13 18.68
C SER A 88 -4.41 0.22 17.46
N GLU A 89 -4.49 1.41 16.87
CA GLU A 89 -5.30 1.73 15.70
C GLU A 89 -4.77 0.99 14.46
N TYR A 90 -3.45 0.95 14.29
CA TYR A 90 -2.81 0.15 13.25
C TYR A 90 -2.93 -1.34 13.55
N GLU A 91 -2.76 -1.76 14.80
CA GLU A 91 -2.93 -3.17 15.18
C GLU A 91 -4.30 -3.70 14.74
N ASP A 92 -5.38 -3.00 15.10
CA ASP A 92 -6.76 -3.40 14.76
C ASP A 92 -7.00 -3.42 13.24
N ILE A 93 -6.46 -2.45 12.49
CA ILE A 93 -6.57 -2.44 11.03
C ILE A 93 -5.82 -3.63 10.40
N LEU A 94 -4.58 -3.89 10.81
CA LEU A 94 -3.75 -4.97 10.29
C LEU A 94 -4.37 -6.34 10.62
N ASP A 95 -4.95 -6.49 11.82
CA ASP A 95 -5.62 -7.73 12.20
C ASP A 95 -6.85 -8.01 11.34
N ARG A 96 -7.65 -6.97 11.02
CA ARG A 96 -8.81 -7.10 10.13
C ARG A 96 -8.43 -7.53 8.71
N PHE A 97 -7.32 -7.02 8.17
CA PHE A 97 -6.79 -7.50 6.89
C PHE A 97 -6.36 -8.96 6.96
N ASN A 98 -5.67 -9.35 8.03
CA ASN A 98 -5.29 -10.74 8.27
C ASN A 98 -6.52 -11.68 8.39
N GLU A 99 -7.60 -11.23 9.04
CA GLU A 99 -8.86 -11.99 9.08
C GLU A 99 -9.48 -12.18 7.68
N ILE A 100 -9.50 -11.14 6.84
CA ILE A 100 -10.01 -11.23 5.46
C ILE A 100 -9.17 -12.25 4.69
N ARG A 101 -7.84 -12.14 4.75
CA ARG A 101 -6.92 -13.08 4.10
C ARG A 101 -7.16 -14.52 4.55
N ASN A 102 -7.31 -14.77 5.85
CA ASN A 102 -7.56 -16.10 6.39
C ASN A 102 -8.91 -16.68 5.93
N ARG A 103 -9.94 -15.83 5.78
CA ARG A 103 -11.23 -16.27 5.22
C ARG A 103 -11.10 -16.76 3.79
N TYR A 104 -10.35 -16.06 2.94
CA TYR A 104 -10.08 -16.54 1.57
C TYR A 104 -9.33 -17.88 1.56
N SER A 105 -8.39 -18.09 2.48
CA SER A 105 -7.66 -19.37 2.58
C SER A 105 -8.53 -20.54 3.06
N HIS A 106 -9.52 -20.30 3.93
CA HIS A 106 -10.32 -21.37 4.54
C HIS A 106 -11.68 -21.62 3.87
N ARG A 107 -12.21 -20.64 3.12
CA ARG A 107 -13.57 -20.70 2.54
C ARG A 107 -13.50 -20.58 1.02
N ARG A 108 -13.60 -21.72 0.33
CA ARG A 108 -13.48 -21.84 -1.14
C ARG A 108 -14.34 -20.89 -1.98
N LYS A 109 -15.46 -20.38 -1.44
CA LYS A 109 -16.38 -19.45 -2.13
C LYS A 109 -16.58 -18.15 -1.36
N TYR A 110 -15.57 -17.73 -0.60
CA TYR A 110 -15.65 -16.45 0.11
C TYR A 110 -15.59 -15.30 -0.89
N ALA A 111 -16.47 -14.33 -0.70
CA ALA A 111 -16.44 -13.03 -1.34
C ALA A 111 -16.36 -11.98 -0.23
N LEU A 112 -15.57 -10.93 -0.43
CA LEU A 112 -15.45 -9.89 0.58
C LEU A 112 -16.74 -9.08 0.66
N GLU A 113 -17.31 -9.02 1.86
CA GLU A 113 -18.50 -8.21 2.14
C GLU A 113 -18.13 -6.72 2.14
N GLU A 114 -18.93 -5.90 1.48
CA GLU A 114 -18.72 -4.45 1.43
C GLU A 114 -18.71 -3.80 2.82
N SER A 115 -19.56 -4.25 3.74
CA SER A 115 -19.58 -3.78 5.13
C SER A 115 -18.25 -4.02 5.85
N ARG A 116 -17.56 -5.13 5.54
CA ARG A 116 -16.27 -5.47 6.13
C ARG A 116 -15.17 -4.57 5.59
N LEU A 117 -15.15 -4.30 4.29
CA LEU A 117 -14.21 -3.34 3.71
C LEU A 117 -14.50 -1.92 4.22
N ASN A 118 -15.77 -1.52 4.29
CA ASN A 118 -16.17 -0.21 4.81
C ASN A 118 -15.71 -0.01 6.25
N SER A 119 -15.82 -1.04 7.09
CA SER A 119 -15.30 -0.97 8.47
C SER A 119 -13.79 -0.73 8.54
N ILE A 120 -13.00 -1.24 7.60
CA ILE A 120 -11.55 -0.99 7.53
C ILE A 120 -11.30 0.42 7.00
N LYS A 121 -11.94 0.79 5.89
CA LYS A 121 -11.89 2.11 5.27
C LYS A 121 -12.19 3.23 6.27
N ASP A 122 -13.27 3.11 7.06
CA ASP A 122 -13.63 4.10 8.07
C ASP A 122 -12.53 4.26 9.13
N LYS A 123 -11.87 3.16 9.51
CA LYS A 123 -10.71 3.19 10.43
C LYS A 123 -9.49 3.85 9.80
N VAL A 124 -9.21 3.57 8.52
CA VAL A 124 -8.12 4.23 7.78
C VAL A 124 -8.39 5.72 7.63
N ASN A 125 -9.64 6.14 7.39
CA ASN A 125 -10.02 7.55 7.26
C ASN A 125 -9.71 8.35 8.54
N VAL A 126 -9.95 7.77 9.72
CA VAL A 126 -9.71 8.46 11.00
C VAL A 126 -8.26 8.40 11.50
N LEU A 127 -7.39 7.61 10.86
CA LEU A 127 -5.96 7.64 11.19
C LEU A 127 -5.37 9.03 10.93
N HIS A 128 -4.58 9.52 11.88
CA HIS A 128 -3.86 10.78 11.74
C HIS A 128 -2.83 10.69 10.60
N SER A 129 -2.67 11.80 9.89
CA SER A 129 -1.72 12.00 8.81
C SER A 129 -1.37 13.48 8.74
N GLU A 130 -0.10 13.80 8.53
CA GLU A 130 0.38 15.17 8.35
C GLU A 130 1.24 15.23 7.07
N PRO A 131 0.81 15.95 6.01
CA PRO A 131 -0.44 16.72 5.92
C PRO A 131 -1.69 15.82 5.96
N PRO A 132 -2.86 16.36 6.35
CA PRO A 132 -4.12 15.62 6.34
C PRO A 132 -4.43 15.05 4.94
N MET A 133 -4.65 13.74 4.88
CA MET A 133 -5.10 13.06 3.67
C MET A 133 -6.63 13.08 3.58
N LEU A 134 -7.16 13.17 2.36
CA LEU A 134 -8.61 13.08 2.14
C LEU A 134 -9.12 11.66 2.53
N PRO A 135 -10.43 11.50 2.76
CA PRO A 135 -11.04 10.18 2.92
C PRO A 135 -10.79 9.26 1.72
N CYS A 136 -10.72 7.95 1.95
CA CYS A 136 -10.45 6.91 0.95
C CYS A 136 -11.33 7.01 -0.30
N GLU A 137 -12.57 7.45 -0.14
CA GLU A 137 -13.61 7.52 -1.17
C GLU A 137 -13.41 8.70 -2.13
N GLU A 138 -12.64 9.71 -1.71
CA GLU A 138 -12.32 10.88 -2.51
C GLU A 138 -11.07 10.68 -3.38
N TYR A 139 -10.31 9.61 -3.13
CA TYR A 139 -9.18 9.25 -3.98
C TYR A 139 -9.64 8.44 -5.20
N HIS A 140 -8.83 8.53 -6.26
CA HIS A 140 -8.99 7.74 -7.46
C HIS A 140 -7.66 7.07 -7.83
N ILE A 141 -7.75 5.93 -8.51
CA ILE A 141 -6.59 5.31 -9.15
C ILE A 141 -6.61 5.70 -10.61
N TYR A 142 -5.50 6.27 -11.10
CA TYR A 142 -5.30 6.61 -12.48
C TYR A 142 -4.19 5.73 -13.08
N ALA A 143 -4.43 5.20 -14.27
CA ALA A 143 -3.43 4.48 -15.05
C ALA A 143 -3.49 4.93 -16.52
N GLN A 144 -2.33 5.12 -17.11
CA GLN A 144 -2.17 5.45 -18.53
C GLN A 144 -1.19 4.48 -19.15
N GLY A 145 -1.47 4.04 -20.36
CA GLY A 145 -0.62 3.09 -21.08
C GLY A 145 -1.07 2.92 -22.52
N HIS A 146 -0.62 1.83 -23.14
CA HIS A 146 -1.08 1.43 -24.46
C HIS A 146 -1.83 0.10 -24.36
N ASP A 147 -2.91 -0.04 -25.15
CA ASP A 147 -3.62 -1.31 -25.27
C ASP A 147 -2.82 -2.34 -26.10
N GLN A 148 -3.36 -3.54 -26.24
CA GLN A 148 -2.76 -4.62 -27.02
C GLN A 148 -2.55 -4.29 -28.52
N PHE A 149 -3.14 -3.19 -29.01
CA PHE A 149 -3.01 -2.69 -30.39
C PHE A 149 -2.11 -1.44 -30.47
N GLY A 150 -1.43 -1.07 -29.38
CA GLY A 150 -0.57 0.11 -29.32
C GLY A 150 -1.32 1.44 -29.25
N ARG A 151 -2.62 1.45 -28.95
CA ARG A 151 -3.40 2.67 -28.81
C ARG A 151 -3.32 3.20 -27.39
N PRO A 152 -3.10 4.51 -27.18
CA PRO A 152 -3.13 5.10 -25.84
C PRO A 152 -4.46 4.80 -25.15
N GLN A 153 -4.38 4.37 -23.90
CA GLN A 153 -5.53 4.12 -23.04
C GLN A 153 -5.31 4.79 -21.71
N GLU A 154 -6.36 5.42 -21.21
CA GLU A 154 -6.44 5.99 -19.87
C GLU A 154 -7.56 5.29 -19.12
N ILE A 155 -7.28 4.89 -17.88
CA ILE A 155 -8.21 4.21 -17.00
C ILE A 155 -8.23 4.97 -15.68
N ARG A 156 -9.42 5.35 -15.25
CA ARG A 156 -9.67 6.00 -13.97
C ARG A 156 -10.67 5.18 -13.17
N HIS A 157 -10.31 4.83 -11.94
CA HIS A 157 -11.18 4.12 -11.01
C HIS A 157 -11.47 5.01 -9.80
N GLU A 158 -12.75 5.30 -9.59
CA GLU A 158 -13.25 6.05 -8.43
C GLU A 158 -14.02 5.11 -7.51
N TRP A 159 -14.09 5.44 -6.22
CA TRP A 159 -14.74 4.60 -5.22
C TRP A 159 -16.18 4.18 -5.62
N SER A 160 -16.97 5.13 -6.11
CA SER A 160 -18.39 4.97 -6.43
C SER A 160 -18.64 4.06 -7.64
N SER A 161 -17.70 4.03 -8.60
CA SER A 161 -17.86 3.38 -9.91
C SER A 161 -16.99 2.13 -10.10
N THR A 162 -16.16 1.81 -9.10
CA THR A 162 -15.24 0.68 -9.18
C THR A 162 -15.68 -0.53 -8.36
N ASP A 163 -15.16 -1.69 -8.74
CA ASP A 163 -15.40 -2.96 -8.06
C ASP A 163 -14.63 -3.13 -6.72
N MET A 164 -14.95 -4.21 -6.00
CA MET A 164 -14.40 -4.51 -4.68
C MET A 164 -12.87 -4.54 -4.66
N LYS A 165 -12.23 -5.16 -5.66
CA LYS A 165 -10.77 -5.30 -5.72
C LYS A 165 -10.07 -3.95 -5.83
N LYS A 166 -10.60 -3.02 -6.63
CA LYS A 166 -10.05 -1.66 -6.74
C LYS A 166 -10.34 -0.83 -5.49
N ARG A 167 -11.48 -1.05 -4.82
CA ARG A 167 -11.75 -0.44 -3.49
C ARG A 167 -10.77 -0.93 -2.42
N VAL A 168 -10.43 -2.23 -2.41
CA VAL A 168 -9.37 -2.75 -1.52
C VAL A 168 -8.04 -2.05 -1.81
N LEU A 169 -7.66 -1.94 -3.09
CA LEU A 169 -6.42 -1.26 -3.48
C LEU A 169 -6.39 0.21 -3.02
N LEU A 170 -7.48 0.98 -3.19
CA LEU A 170 -7.59 2.35 -2.68
C LEU A 170 -7.33 2.44 -1.17
N VAL A 171 -7.98 1.58 -0.39
CA VAL A 171 -7.82 1.52 1.07
C VAL A 171 -6.38 1.14 1.46
N VAL A 172 -5.77 0.19 0.75
CA VAL A 172 -4.40 -0.26 1.04
C VAL A 172 -3.39 0.84 0.75
N VAL A 173 -3.48 1.53 -0.39
CA VAL A 173 -2.57 2.63 -0.73
C VAL A 173 -2.64 3.73 0.33
N GLN A 174 -3.85 4.10 0.75
CA GLN A 174 -4.07 5.07 1.83
C GLN A 174 -3.43 4.63 3.15
N LEU A 175 -3.66 3.38 3.54
CA LEU A 175 -3.07 2.80 4.76
C LEU A 175 -1.54 2.78 4.70
N VAL A 176 -0.94 2.40 3.57
CA VAL A 176 0.51 2.39 3.36
C VAL A 176 1.08 3.79 3.56
N MET A 177 0.50 4.81 2.93
CA MET A 177 0.96 6.20 3.07
C MET A 177 0.90 6.66 4.53
N LYS A 178 -0.20 6.39 5.23
CA LYS A 178 -0.37 6.76 6.64
C LYS A 178 0.56 5.97 7.58
N LEU A 179 0.81 4.69 7.32
CA LEU A 179 1.77 3.87 8.08
C LEU A 179 3.19 4.42 7.93
N VAL A 180 3.60 4.78 6.72
CA VAL A 180 4.93 5.36 6.45
C VAL A 180 5.10 6.69 7.16
N GLN A 181 4.10 7.58 7.11
CA GLN A 181 4.14 8.84 7.86
C GLN A 181 4.24 8.60 9.37
N TRP A 182 3.39 7.72 9.90
CA TRP A 182 3.37 7.42 11.33
C TRP A 182 4.68 6.78 11.81
N MET A 183 5.23 5.82 11.08
CA MET A 183 6.51 5.19 11.44
C MET A 183 7.65 6.20 11.44
N GLN A 184 7.72 7.11 10.46
CA GLN A 184 8.72 8.17 10.44
C GLN A 184 8.62 9.07 11.67
N VAL A 185 7.42 9.55 11.99
CA VAL A 185 7.17 10.39 13.17
C VAL A 185 7.60 9.65 14.43
N GLU A 186 7.23 8.39 14.55
CA GLU A 186 7.50 7.61 15.75
C GLU A 186 8.96 7.21 15.90
N PHE A 187 9.65 6.88 14.79
CA PHE A 187 11.08 6.66 14.78
C PHE A 187 11.85 7.94 15.15
N ASN A 188 11.49 9.08 14.57
CA ASN A 188 12.08 10.38 14.92
C ASN A 188 11.87 10.70 16.40
N ARG A 189 10.65 10.50 16.92
CA ARG A 189 10.29 10.74 18.33
C ARG A 189 11.09 9.86 19.30
N ARG A 190 11.35 8.60 18.92
CA ARG A 190 12.10 7.63 19.75
C ARG A 190 13.62 7.65 19.49
N GLY A 191 14.11 8.43 18.54
CA GLY A 191 15.51 8.44 18.13
C GLY A 191 15.96 7.15 17.43
N ILE A 192 15.03 6.42 16.81
CA ILE A 192 15.30 5.19 16.06
C ILE A 192 15.82 5.56 14.67
N GLN A 193 16.95 4.98 14.27
CA GLN A 193 17.54 5.20 12.96
C GLN A 193 16.78 4.42 11.87
N TYR A 194 16.51 5.07 10.74
CA TYR A 194 15.92 4.47 9.55
C TYR A 194 16.42 5.18 8.30
N SER A 195 16.31 4.52 7.15
CA SER A 195 16.60 5.10 5.85
C SER A 195 15.32 5.28 5.04
N LEU A 196 15.08 6.50 4.58
CA LEU A 196 14.07 6.82 3.59
C LEU A 196 14.74 7.61 2.48
N VAL A 197 14.75 7.06 1.26
CA VAL A 197 15.31 7.74 0.10
C VAL A 197 14.17 8.09 -0.84
N ALA A 198 14.12 9.33 -1.31
CA ALA A 198 13.13 9.81 -2.25
C ALA A 198 13.85 10.33 -3.50
N TRP A 199 13.60 9.72 -4.65
CA TRP A 199 14.12 10.22 -5.94
C TRP A 199 12.96 10.79 -6.76
N PRO A 200 13.08 12.00 -7.31
CA PRO A 200 12.14 12.45 -8.34
C PRO A 200 12.23 11.52 -9.54
N ALA A 201 11.10 11.21 -10.18
CA ALA A 201 11.08 10.35 -11.34
C ALA A 201 11.98 10.92 -12.45
N SER A 202 12.96 10.14 -12.89
CA SER A 202 13.77 10.45 -14.05
C SER A 202 12.86 10.47 -15.28
N ALA A 203 12.93 11.53 -16.11
CA ALA A 203 12.30 11.52 -17.42
C ALA A 203 12.82 10.30 -18.22
N PRO A 204 11.95 9.59 -18.97
CA PRO A 204 12.42 8.49 -19.80
C PRO A 204 13.45 9.03 -20.79
N GLU A 205 14.61 8.37 -20.87
CA GLU A 205 15.64 8.69 -21.88
C GLU A 205 14.97 8.66 -23.26
N SER A 206 14.89 9.83 -23.89
CA SER A 206 14.51 9.93 -25.30
C SER A 206 15.47 9.04 -26.07
N GLY A 207 14.94 7.99 -26.70
CA GLY A 207 15.72 7.05 -27.48
C GLY A 207 16.70 7.81 -28.38
N SER A 208 17.99 7.46 -28.26
CA SER A 208 18.98 7.86 -29.24
C SER A 208 18.56 7.24 -30.57
N GLY A 209 17.84 8.02 -31.37
CA GLY A 209 17.86 7.88 -32.81
C GLY A 209 19.31 7.97 -33.23
N ALA A 210 19.88 6.82 -33.59
CA ALA A 210 21.11 6.74 -34.34
C ALA A 210 20.69 6.28 -35.75
N ASP A 211 20.81 7.26 -36.66
CA ASP A 211 21.03 7.19 -38.11
C ASP A 211 20.96 5.82 -38.82
#